data_AF-Q5HPK4-F1
#
_entry.id   AF-Q5HPK4-F1
#
_cell.length_a   1.000
_cell.length_b   1.000
_cell.length_c   1.000
_cell.angle_alpha   90.00
_cell.angle_beta   90.00
_cell.angle_gamma   90.00
#
_symmetry.space_group_name_H-M   'P 1'
#
loop_
_entity.id
_entity.type
_entity.pdbx_description
1 polymer ?
#
loop_
_entity_poly.entity_id
_entity_poly.type
_entity_poly.pdbx_seq_one_letter_code
_entity_poly.pdbx_strand_id
1 'polypeptide(L)'
;MNTIKRFLLLITVLLCIVIFTPVKETTFMIKAQNDIRHQINRWIDSDSNDDNTQLAIPKKQEFAINNIQMNMTKKDVEAQLGQHKRMTSSVYGTNWYTYYSNDYNQFLMVSYINNHVNALYTNQNLISSKSQIKYDTPKDVVRERYGPPIQVIKKGKVGFDVKSNEYDVFHKDHIYTTVFYDKHRDNGVKSLLQVSEKMENRLRYQYGKPSKLLAKSFELQNFDIVNAERKQHGLKTLDYSKDVSHTARKHSVDMVKHNYFDHVNQKKLSPFDRLKKDGIEFNAAGENLAYGQLNSIYAHEGLMNSLGHRKNILNTHFDYLGVGVYFNDRRQPFWTENYTS
;
A
#
# COMPACT_ATOMS: atom_id res chain seq x y z
N MET A 1 2.29 -34.96 -56.26
CA MET A 1 3.44 -34.78 -55.35
C MET A 1 3.97 -33.32 -55.28
N ASN A 2 3.78 -32.48 -56.30
CA ASN A 2 4.31 -31.10 -56.33
C ASN A 2 3.48 -30.05 -55.56
N THR A 3 2.17 -30.25 -55.37
CA THR A 3 1.29 -29.32 -54.64
C THR A 3 1.50 -29.38 -53.13
N ILE A 4 1.64 -30.58 -52.57
CA ILE A 4 1.90 -30.79 -51.14
C ILE A 4 3.28 -30.24 -50.73
N LYS A 5 4.32 -30.41 -51.56
CA LYS A 5 5.65 -29.84 -51.30
C LYS A 5 5.64 -28.30 -51.33
N ARG A 6 4.88 -27.68 -52.24
CA ARG A 6 4.72 -26.21 -52.27
C ARG A 6 3.97 -25.68 -51.05
N PHE A 7 2.96 -26.40 -50.57
CA PHE A 7 2.20 -26.02 -49.38
C PHE A 7 3.04 -26.14 -48.10
N LEU A 8 3.82 -27.22 -47.95
CA LEU A 8 4.76 -27.40 -46.85
C LEU A 8 5.89 -26.36 -46.85
N LEU A 9 6.40 -25.97 -48.04
CA LEU A 9 7.39 -24.91 -48.17
C LEU A 9 6.81 -23.55 -47.76
N LEU A 10 5.56 -23.24 -48.12
CA LEU A 10 4.87 -22.02 -47.71
C LEU A 10 4.67 -21.94 -46.19
N ILE A 11 4.28 -23.06 -45.55
CA ILE A 11 4.11 -23.12 -44.08
C ILE A 11 5.46 -22.96 -43.36
N THR A 12 6.52 -23.62 -43.85
CA THR A 12 7.86 -23.49 -43.24
C THR A 12 8.43 -22.08 -43.39
N VAL A 13 8.23 -21.44 -44.54
CA VAL A 13 8.61 -20.03 -44.73
C VAL A 13 7.81 -19.11 -43.80
N LEU A 14 6.50 -19.33 -43.62
CA LEU A 14 5.68 -18.55 -42.68
C LEU A 14 6.14 -18.75 -41.22
N LEU A 15 6.46 -19.98 -40.82
CA LEU A 15 6.99 -20.28 -39.48
C LEU A 15 8.36 -19.62 -39.24
N CYS A 16 9.26 -19.63 -40.22
CA CYS A 16 10.54 -18.95 -40.13
C CYS A 16 10.39 -17.43 -40.02
N ILE A 17 9.41 -16.82 -40.71
CA ILE A 17 9.13 -15.38 -40.59
C ILE A 17 8.67 -15.03 -39.15
N VAL A 18 7.82 -15.86 -38.52
CA VAL A 18 7.34 -15.63 -37.14
C VAL A 18 8.45 -15.84 -36.10
N ILE A 19 9.44 -16.70 -36.35
CA ILE A 19 10.56 -16.97 -35.43
C ILE A 19 11.66 -15.90 -35.52
N PHE A 20 11.90 -15.30 -36.70
CA PHE A 20 12.98 -14.33 -36.92
C PHE A 20 12.53 -12.87 -37.01
N THR A 21 11.22 -12.59 -36.99
CA THR A 21 10.71 -11.22 -36.81
C THR A 21 10.19 -11.08 -35.38
N PRO A 22 10.69 -10.10 -34.59
CA PRO A 22 10.10 -9.83 -33.28
C PRO A 22 8.67 -9.38 -33.53
N VAL A 23 7.70 -10.22 -33.15
CA VAL A 23 6.28 -9.87 -33.14
C VAL A 23 6.14 -8.70 -32.18
N LYS A 24 6.01 -7.48 -32.71
CA LYS A 24 5.62 -6.34 -31.89
C LYS A 24 4.22 -6.61 -31.37
N GLU A 25 4.10 -6.74 -30.05
CA GLU A 25 2.80 -6.92 -29.42
C GLU A 25 1.87 -5.79 -29.84
N THR A 26 0.80 -6.14 -30.54
CA THR A 26 -0.24 -5.18 -30.89
C THR A 26 -1.08 -4.89 -29.65
N THR A 27 -1.64 -3.70 -29.56
CA THR A 27 -2.50 -3.28 -28.43
C THR A 27 -3.64 -4.28 -28.15
N PHE A 28 -4.09 -4.99 -29.18
CA PHE A 28 -5.09 -6.06 -29.06
C PHE A 28 -4.55 -7.30 -28.32
N MET A 29 -3.34 -7.76 -28.63
CA MET A 29 -2.72 -8.92 -27.97
C MET A 29 -2.49 -8.64 -26.48
N ILE A 30 -2.03 -7.43 -26.15
CA ILE A 30 -1.86 -6.97 -24.76
C ILE A 30 -3.21 -6.96 -24.05
N LYS A 31 -4.26 -6.42 -24.69
CA LYS A 31 -5.61 -6.39 -24.13
C LYS A 31 -6.16 -7.79 -23.89
N ALA A 32 -6.00 -8.71 -24.85
CA ALA A 32 -6.46 -10.10 -24.73
C ALA A 32 -5.70 -10.85 -23.63
N GLN A 33 -4.38 -10.67 -23.52
CA GLN A 33 -3.58 -11.25 -22.44
C GLN A 33 -4.01 -10.70 -21.07
N ASN A 34 -4.29 -9.40 -20.98
CA ASN A 34 -4.77 -8.76 -19.75
C ASN A 34 -6.18 -9.24 -19.37
N ASP A 35 -7.08 -9.41 -20.33
CA ASP A 35 -8.42 -9.95 -20.10
C ASP A 35 -8.38 -11.41 -19.60
N ILE A 36 -7.46 -12.23 -20.14
CA ILE A 36 -7.22 -13.61 -19.69
C ILE A 36 -6.59 -13.63 -18.29
N ARG A 37 -5.58 -12.80 -18.03
CA ARG A 37 -5.00 -12.65 -16.67
C ARG A 37 -6.05 -12.20 -15.66
N HIS A 38 -6.93 -11.27 -16.02
CA HIS A 38 -8.05 -10.85 -15.18
C HIS A 38 -9.09 -11.94 -14.95
N GLN A 39 -9.29 -12.87 -15.89
CA GLN A 39 -10.13 -14.05 -15.68
C GLN A 39 -9.47 -15.03 -14.71
N ILE A 40 -8.17 -15.29 -14.88
CA ILE A 40 -7.40 -16.19 -14.01
C ILE A 40 -7.33 -15.64 -12.59
N ASN A 41 -7.03 -14.35 -12.41
CA ASN A 41 -6.98 -13.71 -11.09
C ASN A 41 -8.34 -13.75 -10.39
N ARG A 42 -9.45 -13.55 -11.12
CA ARG A 42 -10.79 -13.72 -10.56
C ARG A 42 -11.09 -15.15 -10.11
N TRP A 43 -10.55 -16.13 -10.82
CA TRP A 43 -10.75 -17.55 -10.51
C TRP A 43 -9.93 -17.97 -9.28
N ILE A 44 -8.70 -17.45 -9.19
CA ILE A 44 -7.83 -17.62 -8.01
C ILE A 44 -8.45 -16.93 -6.77
N ASP A 45 -8.98 -15.72 -6.93
CA ASP A 45 -9.64 -14.98 -5.84
C ASP A 45 -10.98 -15.62 -5.42
N SER A 46 -11.65 -16.39 -6.30
CA SER A 46 -12.90 -17.09 -5.95
C SER A 46 -12.70 -18.38 -5.16
N ASP A 47 -11.49 -18.96 -5.17
CA ASP A 47 -11.17 -20.20 -4.43
C ASP A 47 -10.68 -19.93 -3.00
N SER A 48 -10.43 -18.66 -2.63
CA SER A 48 -10.18 -18.30 -1.23
C SER A 48 -11.51 -18.03 -0.51
N ASN A 49 -11.95 -18.99 0.31
CA ASN A 49 -13.04 -18.84 1.27
C ASN A 49 -12.77 -17.65 2.21
N ASP A 50 -13.45 -16.53 1.98
CA ASP A 50 -13.55 -15.42 2.94
C ASP A 50 -14.86 -14.65 2.70
N ASP A 51 -15.53 -14.25 3.78
CA ASP A 51 -16.89 -13.71 3.82
C ASP A 51 -17.21 -12.78 2.64
N ASN A 52 -17.98 -13.32 1.68
CA ASN A 52 -18.20 -12.75 0.36
C ASN A 52 -19.20 -11.58 0.42
N THR A 53 -18.78 -10.46 1.03
CA THR A 53 -19.53 -9.22 0.95
C THR A 53 -19.37 -8.68 -0.47
N GLN A 54 -20.41 -8.84 -1.28
CA GLN A 54 -20.44 -8.28 -2.63
C GLN A 54 -20.20 -6.76 -2.56
N LEU A 55 -19.15 -6.30 -3.26
CA LEU A 55 -18.83 -4.87 -3.33
C LEU A 55 -19.85 -4.17 -4.24
N ALA A 56 -20.62 -3.26 -3.65
CA ALA A 56 -21.61 -2.45 -4.34
C ALA A 56 -20.97 -1.22 -4.99
N ILE A 57 -21.37 -0.90 -6.21
CA ILE A 57 -20.95 0.33 -6.86
C ILE A 57 -21.57 1.52 -6.10
N PRO A 58 -20.77 2.50 -5.62
CA PRO A 58 -21.28 3.65 -4.89
C PRO A 58 -22.18 4.52 -5.79
N LYS A 59 -23.29 5.01 -5.23
CA LYS A 59 -24.25 5.85 -5.98
C LYS A 59 -23.91 7.34 -5.91
N LYS A 60 -23.41 7.80 -4.76
CA LYS A 60 -23.26 9.23 -4.43
C LYS A 60 -21.87 9.80 -4.70
N GLN A 61 -20.85 8.95 -4.82
CA GLN A 61 -19.45 9.35 -5.00
C GLN A 61 -18.72 8.35 -5.88
N GLU A 62 -17.50 8.67 -6.30
CA GLU A 62 -16.74 7.80 -7.22
C GLU A 62 -16.40 6.44 -6.61
N PHE A 63 -15.79 6.43 -5.42
CA PHE A 63 -15.22 5.22 -4.81
C PHE A 63 -15.94 4.82 -3.52
N ALA A 64 -15.92 3.53 -3.21
CA ALA A 64 -16.17 3.00 -1.88
C ALA A 64 -15.10 1.95 -1.55
N ILE A 65 -14.82 1.77 -0.27
CA ILE A 65 -13.91 0.75 0.23
C ILE A 65 -14.67 -0.17 1.16
N ASN A 66 -14.81 -1.44 0.81
CA ASN A 66 -15.63 -2.41 1.54
C ASN A 66 -17.05 -1.87 1.83
N ASN A 67 -17.70 -1.29 0.81
CA ASN A 67 -18.99 -0.58 0.89
C ASN A 67 -19.04 0.65 1.81
N ILE A 68 -17.94 1.01 2.48
CA ILE A 68 -17.83 2.25 3.26
C ILE A 68 -17.52 3.42 2.34
N GLN A 69 -18.25 4.52 2.55
CA GLN A 69 -18.19 5.75 1.77
C GLN A 69 -17.88 6.95 2.68
N MET A 70 -17.42 8.03 2.07
CA MET A 70 -17.20 9.28 2.79
C MET A 70 -18.54 9.77 3.35
N ASN A 71 -18.48 10.47 4.48
CA ASN A 71 -19.64 10.99 5.20
C ASN A 71 -20.64 9.94 5.73
N MET A 72 -20.37 8.62 5.62
CA MET A 72 -21.12 7.63 6.43
C MET A 72 -20.94 7.92 7.92
N THR A 73 -21.95 7.63 8.74
CA THR A 73 -21.82 7.80 10.18
C THR A 73 -20.95 6.69 10.76
N LYS A 74 -20.22 6.98 11.85
CA LYS A 74 -19.45 5.97 12.59
C LYS A 74 -20.32 4.80 13.04
N LYS A 75 -21.58 5.09 13.41
CA LYS A 75 -22.56 4.06 13.78
C LYS A 75 -22.84 3.11 12.61
N ASP A 76 -23.04 3.63 11.40
CA ASP A 76 -23.29 2.81 10.21
C ASP A 76 -22.06 1.97 9.85
N VAL A 77 -20.85 2.56 9.97
CA VAL A 77 -19.60 1.82 9.77
C VAL A 77 -19.47 0.67 10.76
N GLU A 78 -19.70 0.93 12.05
CA GLU A 78 -19.60 -0.11 13.09
C GLU A 78 -20.73 -1.15 13.01
N ALA A 79 -21.90 -0.78 12.49
CA ALA A 79 -22.96 -1.74 12.20
C ALA A 79 -22.56 -2.71 11.09
N GLN A 80 -21.76 -2.26 10.12
CA GLN A 80 -21.31 -3.09 9.00
C GLN A 80 -20.04 -3.89 9.31
N LEU A 81 -19.05 -3.26 9.97
CA LEU A 81 -17.71 -3.83 10.17
C LEU A 81 -17.50 -4.36 11.59
N GLY A 82 -18.45 -4.14 12.51
CA GLY A 82 -18.26 -4.37 13.92
C GLY A 82 -17.33 -3.35 14.57
N GLN A 83 -16.80 -3.71 15.74
CA GLN A 83 -15.89 -2.85 16.48
C GLN A 83 -14.48 -2.83 15.88
N HIS A 84 -13.88 -1.64 15.85
CA HIS A 84 -12.50 -1.45 15.42
C HIS A 84 -11.52 -2.27 16.27
N LYS A 85 -10.48 -2.79 15.65
CA LYS A 85 -9.42 -3.59 16.27
C LYS A 85 -8.33 -2.72 16.90
N ARG A 86 -8.09 -1.53 16.33
CA ARG A 86 -7.09 -0.58 16.81
C ARG A 86 -7.52 0.86 16.58
N MET A 87 -7.11 1.76 17.48
CA MET A 87 -7.19 3.20 17.29
C MET A 87 -5.79 3.81 17.40
N THR A 88 -5.40 4.63 16.43
CA THR A 88 -4.08 5.29 16.36
C THR A 88 -4.21 6.73 15.91
N SER A 89 -3.32 7.62 16.33
CA SER A 89 -3.36 9.02 15.92
C SER A 89 -2.90 9.21 14.46
N SER A 90 -3.53 10.14 13.75
CA SER A 90 -3.20 10.52 12.37
C SER A 90 -2.42 11.83 12.30
N VAL A 91 -1.82 12.11 11.15
CA VAL A 91 -1.17 13.41 10.85
C VAL A 91 -2.14 14.59 10.86
N TYR A 92 -3.44 14.32 10.72
CA TYR A 92 -4.50 15.33 10.64
C TYR A 92 -5.01 15.79 12.01
N GLY A 93 -4.43 15.30 13.10
CA GLY A 93 -4.94 15.54 14.45
C GLY A 93 -6.33 14.90 14.65
N THR A 94 -6.54 13.75 14.04
CA THR A 94 -7.68 12.83 14.26
C THR A 94 -7.13 11.44 14.58
N ASN A 95 -8.00 10.43 14.67
CA ASN A 95 -7.58 9.04 14.82
C ASN A 95 -7.95 8.22 13.58
N TRP A 96 -7.09 7.28 13.23
CA TRP A 96 -7.43 6.13 12.41
C TRP A 96 -8.00 5.03 13.30
N TYR A 97 -9.11 4.44 12.85
CA TYR A 97 -9.76 3.27 13.41
C TYR A 97 -9.55 2.13 12.41
N THR A 98 -8.81 1.12 12.83
CA THR A 98 -8.45 -0.04 12.00
C THR A 98 -9.51 -1.12 12.17
N TYR A 99 -10.04 -1.62 11.06
CA TYR A 99 -11.02 -2.70 10.98
C TYR A 99 -10.44 -3.83 10.13
N TYR A 100 -10.69 -5.06 10.55
CA TYR A 100 -10.47 -6.28 9.78
C TYR A 100 -11.22 -7.44 10.45
N SER A 101 -11.58 -8.45 9.67
CA SER A 101 -12.12 -9.73 10.16
C SER A 101 -10.98 -10.74 10.32
N ASN A 102 -11.17 -11.72 11.21
CA ASN A 102 -10.24 -12.82 11.44
C ASN A 102 -8.76 -12.36 11.54
N ASP A 103 -7.92 -12.90 10.67
CA ASP A 103 -6.50 -12.62 10.54
C ASP A 103 -6.25 -11.62 9.40
N TYR A 104 -6.52 -10.34 9.66
CA TYR A 104 -6.33 -9.21 8.72
C TYR A 104 -7.13 -9.28 7.41
N ASN A 105 -8.22 -10.04 7.37
CA ASN A 105 -9.12 -10.05 6.23
C ASN A 105 -9.94 -8.75 6.15
N GLN A 106 -10.27 -8.32 4.94
CA GLN A 106 -11.05 -7.11 4.68
C GLN A 106 -10.52 -5.84 5.40
N PHE A 107 -9.20 -5.69 5.45
CA PHE A 107 -8.50 -4.61 6.13
C PHE A 107 -8.91 -3.22 5.62
N LEU A 108 -9.32 -2.36 6.54
CA LEU A 108 -9.73 -0.98 6.27
C LEU A 108 -9.36 -0.08 7.44
N MET A 109 -8.76 1.07 7.16
CA MET A 109 -8.58 2.15 8.12
C MET A 109 -9.60 3.26 7.83
N VAL A 110 -10.32 3.73 8.85
CA VAL A 110 -11.30 4.81 8.75
C VAL A 110 -10.96 5.94 9.73
N SER A 111 -11.07 7.19 9.30
CA SER A 111 -10.95 8.34 10.20
C SER A 111 -12.21 9.20 10.16
N TYR A 112 -12.58 9.76 11.32
CA TYR A 112 -13.83 10.49 11.49
C TYR A 112 -13.61 11.95 11.90
N ILE A 113 -14.52 12.81 11.48
CA ILE A 113 -14.74 14.15 12.06
C ILE A 113 -16.22 14.24 12.39
N ASN A 114 -16.57 14.63 13.62
CA ASN A 114 -17.95 14.73 14.09
C ASN A 114 -18.75 13.44 13.82
N ASN A 115 -18.15 12.28 14.10
CA ASN A 115 -18.72 10.95 13.85
C ASN A 115 -19.08 10.64 12.39
N HIS A 116 -18.52 11.36 11.41
CA HIS A 116 -18.70 11.06 9.99
C HIS A 116 -17.36 10.73 9.32
N VAL A 117 -17.36 9.77 8.41
CA VAL A 117 -16.16 9.35 7.66
C VAL A 117 -15.55 10.53 6.92
N ASN A 118 -14.27 10.77 7.16
CA ASN A 118 -13.48 11.84 6.55
C ASN A 118 -12.13 11.36 5.99
N ALA A 119 -11.76 10.10 6.23
CA ALA A 119 -10.71 9.43 5.48
C ALA A 119 -10.91 7.91 5.48
N LEU A 120 -10.45 7.25 4.41
CA LEU A 120 -10.51 5.80 4.20
C LEU A 120 -9.19 5.31 3.59
N TYR A 121 -8.70 4.15 3.99
CA TYR A 121 -7.56 3.48 3.35
C TYR A 121 -7.69 1.96 3.36
N THR A 122 -7.32 1.30 2.25
CA THR A 122 -7.05 -0.14 2.18
C THR A 122 -5.94 -0.44 1.19
N ASN A 123 -5.15 -1.47 1.46
CA ASN A 123 -4.26 -2.16 0.53
C ASN A 123 -4.77 -3.56 0.11
N GLN A 124 -6.04 -3.85 0.37
CA GLN A 124 -6.69 -5.09 -0.03
C GLN A 124 -7.66 -4.89 -1.20
N ASN A 125 -8.09 -6.00 -1.80
CA ASN A 125 -9.04 -6.04 -2.91
C ASN A 125 -10.49 -5.70 -2.47
N LEU A 126 -10.69 -4.47 -1.97
CA LEU A 126 -11.97 -3.98 -1.42
C LEU A 126 -12.48 -2.73 -2.14
N ILE A 127 -11.82 -2.33 -3.23
CA ILE A 127 -12.11 -1.09 -3.96
C ILE A 127 -13.26 -1.34 -4.95
N SER A 128 -14.28 -0.48 -4.89
CA SER A 128 -15.35 -0.40 -5.88
C SER A 128 -15.51 1.04 -6.36
N SER A 129 -15.84 1.23 -7.63
CA SER A 129 -16.03 2.56 -8.19
C SER A 129 -17.04 2.62 -9.35
N LYS A 130 -17.61 3.81 -9.58
CA LYS A 130 -18.50 4.09 -10.72
C LYS A 130 -17.78 3.94 -12.06
N SER A 131 -16.53 4.35 -12.12
CA SER A 131 -15.64 4.28 -13.28
C SER A 131 -15.01 2.89 -13.45
N GLN A 132 -15.50 1.87 -12.74
CA GLN A 132 -14.99 0.49 -12.79
C GLN A 132 -13.50 0.39 -12.48
N ILE A 133 -12.99 1.29 -11.64
CA ILE A 133 -11.63 1.23 -11.10
C ILE A 133 -11.69 0.37 -9.85
N LYS A 134 -10.88 -0.67 -9.86
CA LYS A 134 -10.74 -1.66 -8.79
C LYS A 134 -9.28 -2.06 -8.63
N TYR A 135 -9.00 -2.94 -7.68
CA TYR A 135 -7.69 -3.57 -7.56
C TYR A 135 -7.19 -4.11 -8.92
N ASP A 136 -5.89 -3.97 -9.17
CA ASP A 136 -5.19 -4.39 -10.40
C ASP A 136 -5.59 -3.61 -11.67
N THR A 137 -6.44 -2.58 -11.56
CA THR A 137 -6.74 -1.72 -12.74
C THR A 137 -5.47 -1.01 -13.19
N PRO A 138 -5.07 -1.08 -14.46
CA PRO A 138 -3.85 -0.43 -14.94
C PRO A 138 -3.88 1.10 -14.76
N LYS A 139 -2.74 1.71 -14.41
CA LYS A 139 -2.59 3.16 -14.18
C LYS A 139 -3.07 4.04 -15.33
N ASP A 140 -2.77 3.66 -16.56
CA ASP A 140 -3.23 4.37 -17.76
C ASP A 140 -4.75 4.33 -17.89
N VAL A 141 -5.37 3.18 -17.61
CA VAL A 141 -6.83 3.01 -17.56
C VAL A 141 -7.46 3.85 -16.45
N VAL A 142 -6.82 3.95 -15.27
CA VAL A 142 -7.28 4.85 -14.21
C VAL A 142 -7.33 6.29 -14.69
N ARG A 143 -6.28 6.76 -15.37
CA ARG A 143 -6.19 8.13 -15.91
C ARG A 143 -7.18 8.38 -17.05
N GLU A 144 -7.41 7.37 -17.90
CA GLU A 144 -8.42 7.44 -18.96
C GLU A 144 -9.83 7.61 -18.37
N ARG A 145 -10.18 6.78 -17.38
CA ARG A 145 -11.54 6.74 -16.84
C ARG A 145 -11.82 7.82 -15.80
N TYR A 146 -10.84 8.16 -14.97
CA TYR A 146 -10.99 9.13 -13.88
C TYR A 146 -10.44 10.51 -14.21
N GLY A 147 -9.72 10.67 -15.32
CA GLY A 147 -9.13 11.92 -15.75
C GLY A 147 -7.69 12.11 -15.27
N PRO A 148 -7.09 13.29 -15.53
CA PRO A 148 -5.70 13.55 -15.17
C PRO A 148 -5.51 13.76 -13.65
N PRO A 149 -4.37 13.32 -13.08
CA PRO A 149 -4.06 13.60 -11.68
C PRO A 149 -3.65 15.04 -11.46
N ILE A 150 -3.98 15.57 -10.27
CA ILE A 150 -3.45 16.85 -9.81
C ILE A 150 -1.96 16.73 -9.49
N GLN A 151 -1.22 17.82 -9.66
CA GLN A 151 0.21 17.87 -9.35
C GLN A 151 0.49 18.59 -8.01
N VAL A 152 -0.45 19.40 -7.54
CA VAL A 152 -0.28 20.22 -6.34
C VAL A 152 -1.57 20.23 -5.52
N ILE A 153 -1.46 19.97 -4.23
CA ILE A 153 -2.52 20.28 -3.25
C ILE A 153 -2.32 21.72 -2.75
N LYS A 154 -3.32 22.58 -2.94
CA LYS A 154 -3.27 23.98 -2.47
C LYS A 154 -3.92 24.11 -1.10
N LYS A 155 -3.19 24.69 -0.14
CA LYS A 155 -3.69 25.03 1.20
C LYS A 155 -3.46 26.52 1.45
N GLY A 156 -4.51 27.31 1.26
CA GLY A 156 -4.40 28.78 1.26
C GLY A 156 -3.43 29.26 0.17
N LYS A 157 -2.36 29.95 0.56
CA LYS A 157 -1.32 30.44 -0.37
C LYS A 157 -0.18 29.45 -0.64
N VAL A 158 -0.17 28.30 0.03
CA VAL A 158 0.92 27.31 -0.07
C VAL A 158 0.48 26.14 -0.96
N GLY A 159 1.35 25.74 -1.88
CA GLY A 159 1.18 24.53 -2.68
C GLY A 159 2.09 23.42 -2.18
N PHE A 160 1.58 22.20 -2.10
CA PHE A 160 2.34 20.99 -1.81
C PHE A 160 2.39 20.12 -3.05
N ASP A 161 3.59 19.83 -3.55
CA ASP A 161 3.80 18.93 -4.69
C ASP A 161 3.39 17.50 -4.30
N VAL A 162 2.58 16.88 -5.15
CA VAL A 162 2.12 15.49 -5.00
C VAL A 162 2.42 14.64 -6.23
N LYS A 163 3.28 15.14 -7.12
CA LYS A 163 3.74 14.40 -8.30
C LYS A 163 4.54 13.17 -7.86
N SER A 164 4.14 12.02 -8.38
CA SER A 164 4.82 10.75 -8.13
C SER A 164 4.72 9.83 -9.35
N ASN A 165 5.69 8.94 -9.50
CA ASN A 165 5.61 7.81 -10.42
C ASN A 165 4.88 6.60 -9.78
N GLU A 166 4.84 6.51 -8.45
CA GLU A 166 4.29 5.37 -7.69
C GLU A 166 2.82 5.53 -7.30
N TYR A 167 2.29 6.74 -7.35
CA TYR A 167 0.88 7.02 -7.09
C TYR A 167 0.39 8.22 -7.89
N ASP A 168 -0.93 8.32 -8.05
CA ASP A 168 -1.62 9.49 -8.60
C ASP A 168 -2.55 10.07 -7.54
N VAL A 169 -2.65 11.40 -7.48
CA VAL A 169 -3.61 12.10 -6.63
C VAL A 169 -4.66 12.77 -7.49
N PHE A 170 -5.92 12.58 -7.15
CA PHE A 170 -7.07 13.20 -7.79
C PHE A 170 -7.84 14.03 -6.76
N HIS A 171 -8.52 15.08 -7.20
CA HIS A 171 -9.39 15.89 -6.35
C HIS A 171 -10.72 16.14 -7.07
N LYS A 172 -11.80 15.55 -6.56
CA LYS A 172 -13.18 15.73 -7.05
C LYS A 172 -14.12 15.72 -5.85
N ASP A 173 -15.21 16.48 -5.94
CA ASP A 173 -16.28 16.51 -4.93
C ASP A 173 -15.77 16.67 -3.49
N HIS A 174 -14.78 17.56 -3.30
CA HIS A 174 -14.13 17.81 -2.01
C HIS A 174 -13.43 16.60 -1.37
N ILE A 175 -13.01 15.61 -2.18
CA ILE A 175 -12.27 14.43 -1.73
C ILE A 175 -10.97 14.33 -2.51
N TYR A 176 -9.84 14.31 -1.79
CA TYR A 176 -8.57 13.88 -2.34
C TYR A 176 -8.53 12.35 -2.36
N THR A 177 -8.27 11.77 -3.53
CA THR A 177 -8.13 10.33 -3.71
C THR A 177 -6.72 10.04 -4.23
N THR A 178 -5.91 9.36 -3.42
CA THR A 178 -4.59 8.86 -3.82
C THR A 178 -4.74 7.40 -4.22
N VAL A 179 -4.39 7.09 -5.47
CA VAL A 179 -4.35 5.74 -6.02
C VAL A 179 -2.89 5.31 -6.08
N PHE A 180 -2.51 4.29 -5.33
CA PHE A 180 -1.14 3.74 -5.36
C PHE A 180 -1.07 2.56 -6.33
N TYR A 181 0.07 2.44 -7.01
CA TYR A 181 0.28 1.44 -8.05
C TYR A 181 1.44 0.52 -7.67
N ASP A 182 1.31 -0.76 -8.03
CA ASP A 182 2.43 -1.71 -7.98
C ASP A 182 3.23 -1.64 -9.27
N LYS A 183 4.41 -1.01 -9.20
CA LYS A 183 5.26 -0.82 -10.39
C LYS A 183 5.86 -2.11 -10.95
N HIS A 184 5.78 -3.21 -10.19
CA HIS A 184 6.24 -4.53 -10.60
C HIS A 184 5.08 -5.48 -10.99
N ARG A 185 3.86 -4.95 -11.05
CA ARG A 185 2.66 -5.66 -11.52
C ARG A 185 1.88 -4.76 -12.47
N ASP A 186 2.49 -4.45 -13.61
CA ASP A 186 1.91 -3.66 -14.71
C ASP A 186 1.35 -2.27 -14.29
N ASN A 187 1.85 -1.69 -13.20
CA ASN A 187 1.29 -0.48 -12.58
C ASN A 187 -0.22 -0.61 -12.27
N GLY A 188 -0.66 -1.80 -11.87
CA GLY A 188 -2.02 -2.04 -11.39
C GLY A 188 -2.29 -1.32 -10.07
N VAL A 189 -3.53 -0.87 -9.87
CA VAL A 189 -4.00 -0.31 -8.60
C VAL A 189 -3.76 -1.31 -7.47
N LYS A 190 -3.03 -0.90 -6.45
CA LYS A 190 -2.71 -1.72 -5.27
C LYS A 190 -3.48 -1.29 -4.04
N SER A 191 -3.55 0.02 -3.81
CA SER A 191 -4.22 0.57 -2.63
C SER A 191 -4.88 1.92 -2.95
N LEU A 192 -5.83 2.31 -2.10
CA LEU A 192 -6.59 3.55 -2.25
C LEU A 192 -6.65 4.28 -0.92
N LEU A 193 -6.29 5.56 -0.92
CA LEU A 193 -6.47 6.48 0.20
C LEU A 193 -7.44 7.58 -0.22
N GLN A 194 -8.54 7.74 0.51
CA GLN A 194 -9.44 8.89 0.38
C GLN A 194 -9.31 9.79 1.60
N VAL A 195 -9.20 11.09 1.40
CA VAL A 195 -9.16 12.10 2.47
C VAL A 195 -10.05 13.26 2.07
N SER A 196 -11.00 13.64 2.91
CA SER A 196 -11.84 14.81 2.63
C SER A 196 -10.99 16.08 2.63
N GLU A 197 -11.36 17.05 1.81
CA GLU A 197 -10.71 18.36 1.78
C GLU A 197 -10.74 19.03 3.16
N LYS A 198 -11.83 18.84 3.91
CA LYS A 198 -11.96 19.27 5.30
C LYS A 198 -10.89 18.64 6.20
N MET A 199 -10.60 17.35 6.05
CA MET A 199 -9.56 16.67 6.80
C MET A 199 -8.17 17.13 6.36
N GLU A 200 -7.92 17.18 5.05
CA GLU A 200 -6.63 17.57 4.47
C GLU A 200 -6.21 18.98 4.88
N ASN A 201 -7.16 19.91 4.97
CA ASN A 201 -6.94 21.29 5.41
C ASN A 201 -6.58 21.44 6.91
N ARG A 202 -6.73 20.37 7.72
CA ARG A 202 -6.24 20.36 9.12
C ARG A 202 -4.71 20.26 9.18
N LEU A 203 -4.10 19.63 8.18
CA LEU A 203 -2.66 19.47 8.08
C LEU A 203 -2.04 20.71 7.42
N ARG A 204 -1.54 21.64 8.25
CA ARG A 204 -1.01 22.95 7.79
C ARG A 204 0.37 22.89 7.12
N TYR A 205 1.14 21.84 7.39
CA TYR A 205 2.50 21.62 6.89
C TYR A 205 2.56 20.28 6.18
N GLN A 206 3.64 19.98 5.46
CA GLN A 206 3.80 18.68 4.80
C GLN A 206 3.70 17.51 5.80
N TYR A 207 4.27 17.67 7.00
CA TYR A 207 4.23 16.67 8.06
C TYR A 207 3.41 17.12 9.27
N GLY A 208 2.76 16.17 9.92
CA GLY A 208 2.11 16.37 11.22
C GLY A 208 3.12 16.81 12.29
N LYS A 209 2.63 17.41 13.38
CA LYS A 209 3.49 17.80 14.50
C LYS A 209 4.05 16.53 15.18
N PRO A 210 5.37 16.33 15.26
CA PRO A 210 5.96 15.16 15.90
C PRO A 210 5.54 15.04 17.36
N SER A 211 5.29 13.80 17.78
CA SER A 211 5.08 13.44 19.17
C SER A 211 5.39 11.95 19.38
N LYS A 212 5.65 11.54 20.63
CA LYS A 212 5.83 10.13 20.97
C LYS A 212 4.58 9.29 20.61
N LEU A 213 3.39 9.87 20.80
CA LEU A 213 2.12 9.24 20.44
C LEU A 213 1.98 9.04 18.92
N LEU A 214 2.34 10.06 18.12
CA LEU A 214 2.29 9.95 16.66
C LEU A 214 3.33 8.94 16.15
N ALA A 215 4.54 8.93 16.70
CA ALA A 215 5.55 7.93 16.35
C ALA A 215 5.04 6.51 16.64
N LYS A 216 4.49 6.28 17.85
CA LYS A 216 3.91 4.98 18.20
C LYS A 216 2.72 4.60 17.31
N SER A 217 1.92 5.58 16.93
CA SER A 217 0.80 5.39 16.00
C SER A 217 1.29 4.97 14.62
N PHE A 218 2.36 5.58 14.11
CA PHE A 218 2.96 5.18 12.84
C PHE A 218 3.54 3.76 12.88
N GLU A 219 4.20 3.37 13.96
CA GLU A 219 4.69 1.99 14.12
C GLU A 219 3.55 0.97 14.02
N LEU A 220 2.46 1.20 14.77
CA LEU A 220 1.33 0.28 14.78
C LEU A 220 0.56 0.28 13.46
N GLN A 221 0.40 1.45 12.82
CA GLN A 221 -0.19 1.54 11.49
C GLN A 221 0.64 0.76 10.46
N ASN A 222 1.97 0.94 10.47
CA ASN A 222 2.84 0.22 9.55
C ASN A 222 2.78 -1.31 9.79
N PHE A 223 2.83 -1.75 11.04
CA PHE A 223 2.63 -3.16 11.40
C PHE A 223 1.31 -3.72 10.87
N ASP A 224 0.20 -3.02 11.10
CA ASP A 224 -1.12 -3.45 10.66
C ASP A 224 -1.20 -3.53 9.11
N ILE A 225 -0.62 -2.54 8.41
CA ILE A 225 -0.62 -2.48 6.94
C ILE A 225 0.26 -3.60 6.35
N VAL A 226 1.43 -3.89 6.93
CA VAL A 226 2.28 -5.01 6.52
C VAL A 226 1.55 -6.34 6.66
N ASN A 227 0.81 -6.56 7.74
CA ASN A 227 0.03 -7.79 7.89
C ASN A 227 -1.15 -7.87 6.93
N ALA A 228 -1.84 -6.76 6.67
CA ALA A 228 -2.86 -6.70 5.64
C ALA A 228 -2.31 -7.02 4.24
N GLU A 229 -1.09 -6.56 3.95
CA GLU A 229 -0.37 -6.85 2.70
C GLU A 229 -0.03 -8.33 2.59
N ARG A 230 0.59 -8.90 3.64
CA ARG A 230 0.90 -10.34 3.69
C ARG A 230 -0.35 -11.18 3.50
N LYS A 231 -1.47 -10.78 4.12
CA LYS A 231 -2.75 -11.48 3.96
C LYS A 231 -3.29 -11.41 2.53
N GLN A 232 -3.21 -10.25 1.88
CA GLN A 232 -3.57 -10.09 0.46
C GLN A 232 -2.73 -10.97 -0.48
N HIS A 233 -1.54 -11.38 -0.04
CA HIS A 233 -0.66 -12.32 -0.75
C HIS A 233 -0.78 -13.77 -0.28
N GLY A 234 -1.79 -14.11 0.55
CA GLY A 234 -2.01 -15.47 1.05
C GLY A 234 -0.96 -15.95 2.07
N LEU A 235 -0.21 -15.04 2.67
CA LEU A 235 0.84 -15.36 3.63
C LEU A 235 0.33 -15.26 5.08
N LYS A 236 0.96 -16.02 5.99
CA LYS A 236 0.75 -15.91 7.44
C LYS A 236 1.13 -14.49 7.90
N THR A 237 0.31 -13.89 8.75
CA THR A 237 0.65 -12.62 9.41
C THR A 237 1.80 -12.81 10.41
N LEU A 238 2.47 -11.70 10.72
CA LEU A 238 3.58 -11.63 11.66
C LEU A 238 3.04 -11.19 13.03
N ASP A 239 3.58 -11.80 14.07
CA ASP A 239 3.31 -11.42 15.45
C ASP A 239 4.02 -10.11 15.81
N TYR A 240 3.32 -9.25 16.54
CA TYR A 240 3.91 -8.01 17.03
C TYR A 240 4.94 -8.31 18.12
N SER A 241 6.20 -7.93 17.90
CA SER A 241 7.24 -8.01 18.92
C SER A 241 7.60 -6.63 19.49
N LYS A 242 7.34 -6.46 20.79
CA LYS A 242 7.66 -5.23 21.51
C LYS A 242 9.17 -5.00 21.60
N ASP A 243 9.95 -6.04 21.82
CA ASP A 243 11.40 -5.96 22.02
C ASP A 243 12.11 -5.70 20.68
N VAL A 244 11.67 -6.36 19.61
CA VAL A 244 12.13 -6.06 18.23
C VAL A 244 11.77 -4.61 17.86
N SER A 245 10.55 -4.15 18.19
CA SER A 245 10.14 -2.75 17.97
C SER A 245 10.98 -1.76 18.77
N HIS A 246 11.44 -2.13 19.97
CA HIS A 246 12.33 -1.29 20.78
C HIS A 246 13.71 -1.14 20.12
N THR A 247 14.27 -2.24 19.62
CA THR A 247 15.53 -2.25 18.86
C THR A 247 15.41 -1.42 17.58
N ALA A 248 14.34 -1.63 16.81
CA ALA A 248 14.05 -0.86 15.60
C ALA A 248 13.96 0.65 15.90
N ARG A 249 13.29 1.03 17.00
CA ARG A 249 13.17 2.44 17.39
C ARG A 249 14.51 3.05 17.80
N LYS A 250 15.37 2.30 18.49
CA LYS A 250 16.74 2.75 18.78
C LYS A 250 17.49 3.09 17.49
N HIS A 251 17.34 2.29 16.43
CA HIS A 251 17.98 2.55 15.14
C HIS A 251 17.42 3.79 14.45
N SER A 252 16.10 3.97 14.41
CA SER A 252 15.48 5.21 13.88
C SER A 252 15.94 6.46 14.66
N VAL A 253 16.09 6.36 15.98
CA VAL A 253 16.66 7.44 16.81
C VAL A 253 18.13 7.67 16.47
N ASP A 254 18.91 6.62 16.26
CA ASP A 254 20.34 6.69 15.95
C ASP A 254 20.59 7.38 14.59
N MET A 255 19.84 6.99 13.56
CA MET A 255 19.86 7.61 12.23
C MET A 255 19.58 9.11 12.29
N VAL A 256 18.55 9.50 13.04
CA VAL A 256 18.19 10.92 13.21
C VAL A 256 19.27 11.69 13.98
N LYS A 257 19.73 11.15 15.12
CA LYS A 257 20.69 11.87 15.99
C LYS A 257 22.07 12.05 15.35
N HIS A 258 22.46 11.13 14.48
CA HIS A 258 23.77 11.17 13.83
C HIS A 258 23.70 11.50 12.33
N ASN A 259 22.54 11.97 11.85
CA ASN A 259 22.31 12.48 10.50
C ASN A 259 22.75 11.51 9.38
N TYR A 260 22.35 10.25 9.48
CA TYR A 260 22.63 9.24 8.45
C TYR A 260 21.39 8.39 8.16
N PHE A 261 21.43 7.63 7.06
CA PHE A 261 20.38 6.68 6.70
C PHE A 261 21.03 5.43 6.10
N ASP A 262 21.24 4.42 6.93
CA ASP A 262 21.95 3.18 6.57
C ASP A 262 21.51 2.03 7.49
N HIS A 263 21.59 0.80 6.99
CA HIS A 263 21.39 -0.43 7.76
C HIS A 263 22.49 -0.65 8.79
N VAL A 264 23.73 -0.27 8.48
CA VAL A 264 24.87 -0.38 9.38
C VAL A 264 25.05 0.97 10.09
N ASN A 265 25.00 0.95 11.42
CA ASN A 265 25.17 2.20 12.17
C ASN A 265 26.63 2.67 12.20
N GLN A 266 26.87 3.89 12.68
CA GLN A 266 28.22 4.46 12.77
C GLN A 266 29.17 3.71 13.73
N LYS A 267 28.62 2.82 14.57
CA LYS A 267 29.40 1.88 15.41
C LYS A 267 29.71 0.57 14.68
N LYS A 268 29.45 0.51 13.36
CA LYS A 268 29.61 -0.66 12.49
C LYS A 268 28.76 -1.87 12.88
N LEU A 269 27.65 -1.64 13.61
CA LEU A 269 26.70 -2.69 13.97
C LEU A 269 25.64 -2.83 12.89
N SER A 270 25.53 -4.02 12.33
CA SER A 270 24.43 -4.41 11.44
C SER A 270 23.10 -4.50 12.19
N PRO A 271 21.96 -4.67 11.50
CA PRO A 271 20.67 -4.91 12.16
C PRO A 271 20.72 -6.14 13.09
N PHE A 272 21.45 -7.17 12.68
CA PHE A 272 21.60 -8.42 13.41
C PHE A 272 22.42 -8.25 14.69
N ASP A 273 23.48 -7.43 14.62
CA ASP A 273 24.28 -7.11 15.80
C ASP A 273 23.46 -6.28 16.81
N ARG A 274 22.61 -5.36 16.32
CA ARG A 274 21.71 -4.59 17.17
C ARG A 274 20.68 -5.48 17.87
N LEU A 275 20.06 -6.41 17.15
CA LEU A 275 19.10 -7.39 17.70
C LEU A 275 19.77 -8.27 18.77
N LYS A 276 20.92 -8.88 18.46
CA LYS A 276 21.68 -9.72 19.40
C LYS A 276 22.11 -8.94 20.65
N LYS A 277 22.58 -7.70 20.48
CA LYS A 277 22.99 -6.83 21.59
C LYS A 277 21.83 -6.51 22.54
N ASP A 278 20.61 -6.42 22.01
CA ASP A 278 19.40 -6.21 22.80
C ASP A 278 18.80 -7.53 23.33
N GLY A 279 19.51 -8.65 23.20
CA GLY A 279 19.12 -9.95 23.74
C GLY A 279 18.05 -10.68 22.94
N ILE A 280 17.86 -10.32 21.67
CA ILE A 280 16.89 -10.96 20.79
C ILE A 280 17.56 -12.12 20.06
N GLU A 281 17.05 -13.34 20.32
CA GLU A 281 17.43 -14.56 19.61
C GLU A 281 16.55 -14.73 18.36
N PHE A 282 17.15 -15.20 17.27
CA PHE A 282 16.46 -15.43 16.00
C PHE A 282 17.26 -16.39 15.11
N ASN A 283 16.57 -17.15 14.27
CA ASN A 283 17.21 -17.99 13.24
C ASN A 283 17.43 -17.25 11.92
N ALA A 284 16.50 -16.36 11.57
CA ALA A 284 16.57 -15.45 10.43
C ALA A 284 16.14 -14.05 10.88
N ALA A 285 16.71 -13.02 10.24
CA ALA A 285 16.29 -11.65 10.43
C ALA A 285 16.41 -10.83 9.14
N GLY A 286 15.63 -9.75 9.06
CA GLY A 286 15.69 -8.78 7.96
C GLY A 286 15.37 -7.37 8.46
N GLU A 287 15.80 -6.35 7.71
CA GLU A 287 15.50 -4.95 8.01
C GLU A 287 15.04 -4.21 6.75
N ASN A 288 13.97 -3.42 6.88
CA ASN A 288 13.63 -2.37 5.93
C ASN A 288 13.76 -1.00 6.57
N LEU A 289 14.23 -0.02 5.80
CA LEU A 289 14.33 1.37 6.23
C LEU A 289 13.51 2.26 5.28
N ALA A 290 12.81 3.24 5.85
CA ALA A 290 12.17 4.30 5.08
C ALA A 290 12.38 5.65 5.78
N TYR A 291 12.40 6.74 5.01
CA TYR A 291 12.58 8.10 5.53
C TYR A 291 11.89 9.13 4.63
N GLY A 292 11.20 10.09 5.26
CA GLY A 292 10.64 11.26 4.60
C GLY A 292 9.27 11.04 3.95
N GLN A 293 8.71 9.84 4.00
CA GLN A 293 7.32 9.61 3.61
C GLN A 293 6.35 10.32 4.58
N LEU A 294 5.15 10.65 4.10
CA LEU A 294 4.22 11.49 4.87
C LEU A 294 3.67 10.79 6.13
N ASN A 295 3.47 9.47 6.03
CA ASN A 295 2.97 8.60 7.10
C ASN A 295 3.22 7.13 6.73
N SER A 296 2.78 6.21 7.58
CA SER A 296 3.00 4.76 7.42
C SER A 296 2.39 4.15 6.16
N ILE A 297 1.30 4.72 5.61
CA ILE A 297 0.74 4.29 4.32
C ILE A 297 1.79 4.55 3.23
N TYR A 298 2.24 5.79 3.08
CA TYR A 298 3.23 6.14 2.06
C TYR A 298 4.57 5.42 2.26
N ALA A 299 4.99 5.18 3.51
CA ALA A 299 6.18 4.39 3.80
C ALA A 299 6.04 2.94 3.30
N HIS A 300 4.93 2.28 3.63
CA HIS A 300 4.65 0.91 3.20
C HIS A 300 4.60 0.78 1.67
N GLU A 301 3.85 1.67 1.00
CA GLU A 301 3.72 1.64 -0.47
C GLU A 301 5.07 1.84 -1.17
N GLY A 302 5.92 2.73 -0.65
CA GLY A 302 7.29 2.94 -1.16
C GLY A 302 8.19 1.71 -0.92
N LEU A 303 8.08 1.07 0.24
CA LEU A 303 8.81 -0.17 0.54
C LEU A 303 8.36 -1.31 -0.37
N MET A 304 7.05 -1.49 -0.58
CA MET A 304 6.54 -2.49 -1.51
C MET A 304 7.01 -2.22 -2.93
N ASN A 305 7.12 -0.98 -3.36
CA ASN A 305 7.68 -0.65 -4.66
C ASN A 305 9.21 -0.84 -4.75
N SER A 306 9.93 -1.22 -3.69
CA SER A 306 11.34 -1.63 -3.77
C SER A 306 11.46 -3.15 -3.67
N LEU A 307 11.98 -3.81 -4.72
CA LEU A 307 12.09 -5.29 -4.73
C LEU A 307 12.91 -5.85 -3.55
N GLY A 308 13.94 -5.13 -3.10
CA GLY A 308 14.72 -5.54 -1.93
C GLY A 308 13.88 -5.52 -0.65
N HIS A 309 13.14 -4.45 -0.41
CA HIS A 309 12.30 -4.30 0.78
C HIS A 309 11.06 -5.18 0.74
N ARG A 310 10.43 -5.31 -0.43
CA ARG A 310 9.29 -6.21 -0.69
C ARG A 310 9.63 -7.66 -0.33
N LYS A 311 10.84 -8.12 -0.63
CA LYS A 311 11.28 -9.48 -0.28
C LYS A 311 11.20 -9.73 1.23
N ASN A 312 11.52 -8.74 2.07
CA ASN A 312 11.40 -8.88 3.52
C ASN A 312 9.93 -8.93 3.96
N ILE A 313 9.10 -8.00 3.45
CA ILE A 313 7.66 -7.92 3.77
C ILE A 313 6.94 -9.24 3.44
N LEU A 314 7.26 -9.84 2.29
CA LEU A 314 6.62 -11.07 1.80
C LEU A 314 7.40 -12.36 2.14
N ASN A 315 8.42 -12.29 2.98
CA ASN A 315 9.21 -13.48 3.33
C ASN A 315 8.38 -14.42 4.22
N THR A 316 8.32 -15.70 3.87
CA THR A 316 7.61 -16.74 4.62
C THR A 316 8.37 -17.25 5.84
N HIS A 317 9.65 -16.92 5.98
CA HIS A 317 10.51 -17.42 7.06
C HIS A 317 10.45 -16.58 8.32
N PHE A 318 9.79 -15.42 8.31
CA PHE A 318 9.66 -14.57 9.49
C PHE A 318 8.35 -14.85 10.22
N ASP A 319 8.41 -14.78 11.55
CA ASP A 319 7.27 -14.94 12.45
C ASP A 319 6.93 -13.65 13.18
N TYR A 320 7.90 -12.75 13.38
CA TYR A 320 7.73 -11.51 14.14
C TYR A 320 8.08 -10.28 13.33
N LEU A 321 7.36 -9.18 13.61
CA LEU A 321 7.67 -7.85 13.13
C LEU A 321 7.73 -6.87 14.29
N GLY A 322 8.80 -6.08 14.32
CA GLY A 322 8.89 -4.89 15.16
C GLY A 322 9.17 -3.64 14.33
N VAL A 323 8.42 -2.58 14.60
CA VAL A 323 8.54 -1.31 13.88
C VAL A 323 8.96 -0.21 14.85
N GLY A 324 9.92 0.60 14.41
CA GLY A 324 10.43 1.74 15.16
C GLY A 324 10.37 3.03 14.36
N VAL A 325 9.73 4.05 14.92
CA VAL A 325 9.62 5.36 14.27
C VAL A 325 10.22 6.47 15.11
N TYR A 326 10.96 7.37 14.45
CA TYR A 326 11.43 8.62 15.07
C TYR A 326 11.39 9.77 14.06
N PHE A 327 11.22 11.00 14.54
CA PHE A 327 11.14 12.19 13.69
C PHE A 327 12.41 13.02 13.87
N ASN A 328 12.91 13.60 12.77
CA ASN A 328 13.92 14.65 12.85
C ASN A 328 13.31 16.04 13.15
N ASP A 329 14.16 17.05 13.31
CA ASP A 329 13.74 18.43 13.61
C ASP A 329 12.90 19.07 12.49
N ARG A 330 13.05 18.58 11.24
CA ARG A 330 12.22 18.96 10.10
C ARG A 330 10.88 18.20 10.05
N ARG A 331 10.54 17.46 11.11
CA ARG A 331 9.34 16.63 11.26
C ARG A 331 9.27 15.43 10.31
N GLN A 332 10.38 15.10 9.64
CA GLN A 332 10.43 13.97 8.73
C GLN A 332 10.57 12.68 9.54
N PRO A 333 9.66 11.71 9.36
CA PRO A 333 9.75 10.41 10.00
C PRO A 333 10.83 9.52 9.37
N PHE A 334 11.45 8.71 10.22
CA PHE A 334 12.34 7.59 9.90
C PHE A 334 11.68 6.32 10.45
N TRP A 335 11.53 5.31 9.59
CA TRP A 335 11.04 3.98 9.94
C TRP A 335 12.17 2.98 9.86
N THR A 336 12.16 2.06 10.82
CA THR A 336 12.89 0.80 10.79
C THR A 336 11.87 -0.32 11.01
N GLU A 337 11.78 -1.26 10.07
CA GLU A 337 11.03 -2.51 10.23
C GLU A 337 12.06 -3.64 10.42
N ASN A 338 12.04 -4.29 11.57
CA ASN A 338 12.85 -5.47 11.83
C ASN A 338 11.96 -6.72 11.83
N TYR A 339 12.38 -7.71 11.07
CA TYR A 339 11.72 -9.00 10.93
C TYR A 339 12.57 -10.08 11.59
N THR A 340 11.97 -11.00 12.33
CA THR A 340 12.69 -12.12 12.98
C THR A 340 11.89 -13.42 12.93
N SER A 341 12.57 -14.56 13.11
CA SER A 341 11.99 -15.91 13.21
C SER A 341 12.40 -16.61 14.50
#